data_AF-A0A6L9IXE9-F1
#
_entry.id   AF-A0A6L9IXE9-F1
#
_cell.length_a   1.000
_cell.length_b   1.000
_cell.length_c   1.000
_cell.angle_alpha   90.00
_cell.angle_beta   90.00
_cell.angle_gamma   90.00
#
_symmetry.space_group_name_H-M   'P 1'
#
loop_
_entity.id
_entity.type
_entity.pdbx_description
1 polymer ?
#
loop_
_entity_poly.entity_id
_entity_poly.type
_entity_poly.pdbx_seq_one_letter_code
_entity_poly.pdbx_strand_id
1 'polypeptide(L)'
;MFKKLLSVLLLVALVGGGFSAGLASSEAQSGEEITVLAPESYRDLIEALVNSYNSDAAPTLTLIFAESAAMMDQIADADIVIYEDFRQDPPIDFECGVISRAYAVLPELGARYLASEDCGDYVAPKTLLLVEFLDFIVSPDGQQVAIDLGYLPDSVEIEDQAGVTVVVPQPVRKIVAAYGVSTYLVYALGAGDELSAASYLGVRSEITEQRMAAIDANYLEAAEAVSEIGQRAVNMEEMAALDPDLILASSRTQWLDTAAELDIPIVRFEGESPELLQDAMLMLGTVLGPNAAYRAEEFNAYYNDTLDIIVSETSDVLDPPKVYFSGTAPLIVASGEMYQTAMIEAAGGTSVSDELVGFWNDVNLEQVLVWDPDVIFVPTYGGANVEAFTESEEWSLVNAVDRGNVYQLPQFVAPWDTPGPDSILGIIWMAGILYPDQLGLSCAEQAVYFYGMFYDYSLDMEVAQELCG
;
A
#
# COMPACT_ATOMS: atom_id res chain seq x y z
N MET A 1 59.74 -10.28 21.27
CA MET A 1 60.47 -11.54 20.98
C MET A 1 59.46 -12.55 20.45
N PHE A 2 59.59 -12.93 19.18
CA PHE A 2 59.17 -14.18 18.50
C PHE A 2 57.83 -14.84 18.86
N LYS A 3 56.81 -14.82 17.98
CA LYS A 3 56.52 -15.73 16.83
C LYS A 3 56.45 -17.23 17.17
N LYS A 4 55.28 -17.84 16.89
CA LYS A 4 55.04 -19.11 16.15
C LYS A 4 53.53 -19.41 16.18
N LEU A 5 52.77 -19.26 15.09
CA LEU A 5 52.57 -20.19 13.97
C LEU A 5 52.34 -21.65 14.42
N LEU A 6 51.12 -22.15 14.24
CA LEU A 6 50.90 -23.53 13.85
C LEU A 6 49.76 -23.62 12.83
N SER A 7 50.16 -24.05 11.64
CA SER A 7 49.35 -24.37 10.48
C SER A 7 48.72 -25.75 10.66
N VAL A 8 47.46 -25.92 10.26
CA VAL A 8 46.94 -27.24 9.86
C VAL A 8 46.36 -27.09 8.46
N LEU A 9 47.10 -27.65 7.51
CA LEU A 9 46.69 -27.97 6.16
C LEU A 9 46.00 -29.35 6.23
N LEU A 10 44.78 -29.50 5.73
CA LEU A 10 44.31 -30.77 5.18
C LEU A 10 43.57 -30.53 3.86
N LEU A 11 43.84 -31.43 2.94
CA LEU A 11 43.74 -31.34 1.50
C LEU A 11 42.38 -31.86 0.99
N VAL A 12 41.73 -31.06 0.15
CA VAL A 12 41.01 -31.35 -1.11
C VAL A 12 40.42 -32.76 -1.34
N ALA A 13 39.12 -32.81 -1.63
CA ALA A 13 38.56 -33.57 -2.75
C ALA A 13 37.29 -32.89 -3.31
N LEU A 14 37.34 -32.51 -4.59
CA LEU A 14 36.24 -32.02 -5.44
C LEU A 14 35.16 -33.09 -5.68
N VAL A 15 33.89 -32.67 -5.80
CA VAL A 15 32.87 -32.88 -6.87
C VAL A 15 31.63 -32.10 -6.37
N GLY A 16 30.90 -31.21 -7.04
CA GLY A 16 30.74 -30.77 -8.43
C GLY A 16 29.28 -30.31 -8.61
N GLY A 17 29.06 -29.08 -9.08
CA GLY A 17 27.74 -28.49 -9.45
C GLY A 17 27.12 -27.61 -8.35
N GLY A 18 26.83 -26.32 -8.50
CA GLY A 18 26.81 -25.45 -9.67
C GLY A 18 25.47 -24.74 -9.76
N PHE A 19 25.31 -23.62 -9.06
CA PHE A 19 24.47 -22.47 -9.43
C PHE A 19 24.96 -21.26 -8.62
N SER A 20 25.95 -20.56 -9.17
CA SER A 20 26.27 -19.19 -8.75
C SER A 20 25.37 -18.27 -9.56
N ALA A 21 24.39 -17.64 -8.92
CA ALA A 21 23.77 -16.44 -9.47
C ALA A 21 24.88 -15.39 -9.54
N GLY A 22 25.41 -15.18 -10.74
CA GLY A 22 26.36 -14.13 -11.00
C GLY A 22 25.63 -12.80 -10.88
N LEU A 23 25.98 -12.04 -9.84
CA LEU A 23 25.87 -10.59 -9.87
C LEU A 23 26.70 -10.14 -11.08
N ALA A 24 26.02 -9.83 -12.17
CA ALA A 24 26.63 -9.10 -13.27
C ALA A 24 26.97 -7.72 -12.74
N SER A 25 28.26 -7.43 -12.65
CA SER A 25 28.77 -6.08 -12.53
C SER A 25 28.17 -5.22 -13.65
N SER A 26 27.48 -4.15 -13.28
CA SER A 26 26.95 -3.12 -14.15
C SER A 26 28.10 -2.41 -14.89
N GLU A 27 28.49 -2.91 -16.05
CA GLU A 27 28.92 -2.02 -17.12
C GLU A 27 27.64 -1.38 -17.66
N ALA A 28 27.49 -0.07 -17.47
CA ALA A 28 26.42 0.73 -18.04
C ALA A 28 26.24 0.34 -19.52
N GLN A 29 25.04 -0.13 -19.87
CA GLN A 29 24.64 -0.28 -21.27
C GLN A 29 24.43 1.12 -21.87
N SER A 30 25.54 1.83 -22.09
CA SER A 30 25.54 3.07 -22.85
C SER A 30 25.25 2.73 -24.32
N GLY A 31 23.98 2.77 -24.73
CA GLY A 31 23.61 2.57 -26.13
C GLY A 31 22.15 2.30 -26.47
N GLU A 32 21.26 2.08 -25.51
CA GLU A 32 19.82 1.97 -25.80
C GLU A 32 19.16 3.37 -25.86
N GLU A 33 18.47 3.63 -26.97
CA GLU A 33 17.75 4.88 -27.24
C GLU A 33 16.28 4.66 -26.85
N ILE A 34 15.74 5.52 -25.98
CA ILE A 34 14.34 5.52 -25.55
C ILE A 34 13.61 6.64 -26.27
N THR A 35 12.55 6.30 -26.99
CA THR A 35 11.72 7.24 -27.72
C THR A 35 10.53 7.67 -26.88
N VAL A 36 10.42 8.96 -26.58
CA VAL A 36 9.31 9.54 -25.83
C VAL A 36 8.43 10.33 -26.79
N LEU A 37 7.19 9.90 -26.96
CA LEU A 37 6.16 10.64 -27.69
C LEU A 37 5.36 11.49 -26.71
N ALA A 38 5.28 12.80 -26.95
CA ALA A 38 4.57 13.73 -26.08
C ALA A 38 3.77 14.80 -26.87
N PRO A 39 2.74 15.40 -26.26
CA PRO A 39 2.00 16.50 -26.86
C PRO A 39 2.86 17.75 -26.99
N GLU A 40 2.75 18.42 -28.14
CA GLU A 40 3.44 19.69 -28.44
C GLU A 40 3.11 20.79 -27.40
N SER A 41 1.91 20.77 -26.82
CA SER A 41 1.46 21.73 -25.80
C SER A 41 2.27 21.70 -24.50
N TYR A 42 2.95 20.58 -24.20
CA TYR A 42 3.77 20.41 -23.00
C TYR A 42 5.27 20.33 -23.31
N ARG A 43 5.70 20.76 -24.51
CA ARG A 43 7.11 20.71 -24.94
C ARG A 43 8.09 21.20 -23.87
N ASP A 44 7.85 22.40 -23.34
CA ASP A 44 8.76 23.03 -22.38
C ASP A 44 8.92 22.20 -21.10
N LEU A 45 7.82 21.59 -20.62
CA LEU A 45 7.83 20.71 -19.45
C LEU A 45 8.61 19.42 -19.74
N ILE A 46 8.31 18.75 -20.85
CA ILE A 46 8.94 17.47 -21.19
C ILE A 46 10.44 17.64 -21.48
N GLU A 47 10.83 18.70 -22.19
CA GLU A 47 12.24 19.02 -22.41
C GLU A 47 12.96 19.30 -21.09
N ALA A 48 12.33 20.02 -20.15
CA ALA A 48 12.90 20.27 -18.83
C ALA A 48 13.06 18.99 -17.99
N LEU A 49 12.04 18.11 -17.98
CA LEU A 49 12.10 16.83 -17.28
C LEU A 49 13.24 15.94 -17.82
N VAL A 50 13.35 15.81 -19.14
CA VAL A 50 14.45 15.04 -19.76
C VAL A 50 15.81 15.64 -19.46
N ASN A 51 15.94 16.96 -19.49
CA ASN A 51 17.20 17.63 -19.15
C ASN A 51 17.59 17.43 -17.67
N SER A 52 16.63 17.40 -16.76
CA SER A 52 16.86 17.15 -15.33
C SER A 52 17.20 15.69 -15.04
N TYR A 53 16.65 14.73 -15.78
CA TYR A 53 16.95 13.31 -15.63
C TYR A 53 18.37 12.94 -16.13
N ASN A 54 18.87 13.61 -17.16
CA ASN A 54 20.16 13.32 -17.80
C ASN A 54 21.37 13.65 -16.89
N SER A 55 21.69 12.74 -15.95
CA SER A 55 22.97 12.64 -15.25
C SER A 55 23.89 11.60 -15.93
N ASP A 56 25.17 11.54 -15.58
CA ASP A 56 26.27 10.83 -16.30
C ASP A 56 26.06 9.32 -16.63
N ALA A 57 24.93 8.72 -16.23
CA ALA A 57 24.56 7.32 -16.48
C ALA A 57 23.16 7.11 -17.13
N ALA A 58 22.43 8.19 -17.48
CA ALA A 58 21.08 8.08 -18.04
C ALA A 58 21.06 7.56 -19.50
N PRO A 59 19.99 6.84 -19.91
CA PRO A 59 19.78 6.44 -21.31
C PRO A 59 19.62 7.67 -22.22
N THR A 60 19.89 7.49 -23.52
CA THR A 60 19.63 8.57 -24.49
C THR A 60 18.12 8.63 -24.76
N LEU A 61 17.50 9.75 -24.38
CA LEU A 61 16.07 10.02 -24.60
C LEU A 61 15.87 10.84 -25.88
N THR A 62 15.15 10.28 -26.84
CA THR A 62 14.77 10.94 -28.09
C THR A 62 13.32 11.39 -28.01
N LEU A 63 13.11 12.71 -28.07
CA LEU A 63 11.79 13.32 -27.96
C LEU A 63 11.12 13.47 -29.33
N ILE A 64 9.90 12.96 -29.45
CA ILE A 64 9.00 13.16 -30.57
C ILE A 64 7.79 13.94 -30.06
N PHE A 65 7.50 15.06 -30.72
CA PHE A 65 6.33 15.87 -30.38
C PHE A 65 5.30 15.84 -31.49
N ALA A 66 4.04 15.74 -31.11
CA ALA A 66 2.89 15.76 -32.01
C ALA A 66 1.73 16.55 -31.40
N GLU A 67 0.86 17.08 -32.24
CA GLU A 67 -0.45 17.58 -31.80
C GLU A 67 -1.29 16.43 -31.22
N SER A 68 -2.09 16.65 -30.17
CA SER A 68 -2.83 15.58 -29.48
C SER A 68 -3.67 14.72 -30.44
N ALA A 69 -4.25 15.31 -31.49
CA ALA A 69 -5.04 14.60 -32.50
C ALA A 69 -4.22 13.67 -33.43
N ALA A 70 -2.90 13.87 -33.51
CA ALA A 70 -1.98 13.11 -34.36
C ALA A 70 -1.05 12.19 -33.55
N MET A 71 -1.16 12.18 -32.22
CA MET A 71 -0.36 11.32 -31.35
C MET A 71 -0.59 9.84 -31.63
N MET A 72 -1.86 9.44 -31.85
CA MET A 72 -2.23 8.05 -32.09
C MET A 72 -1.57 7.45 -33.34
N ASP A 73 -1.21 8.27 -34.32
CA ASP A 73 -0.56 7.81 -35.56
C ASP A 73 0.91 7.41 -35.34
N GLN A 74 1.52 7.85 -34.25
CA GLN A 74 2.96 7.67 -33.95
C GLN A 74 3.22 6.81 -32.71
N ILE A 75 2.16 6.35 -32.06
CA ILE A 75 2.23 5.67 -30.76
C ILE A 75 2.97 4.33 -30.83
N ALA A 76 2.90 3.64 -31.97
CA ALA A 76 3.55 2.34 -32.18
C ALA A 76 5.08 2.41 -32.31
N ASP A 77 5.62 3.60 -32.57
CA ASP A 77 7.06 3.82 -32.71
C ASP A 77 7.69 4.39 -31.41
N ALA A 78 6.89 4.57 -30.35
CA ALA A 78 7.30 5.15 -29.08
C ALA A 78 7.48 4.07 -28.00
N ASP A 79 8.51 4.23 -27.16
CA ASP A 79 8.69 3.41 -25.98
C ASP A 79 7.92 3.99 -24.78
N ILE A 80 7.79 5.31 -24.73
CA ILE A 80 7.02 6.04 -23.72
C ILE A 80 6.06 6.98 -24.43
N VAL A 81 4.83 7.01 -23.96
CA VAL A 81 3.80 7.93 -24.45
C VAL A 81 3.33 8.76 -23.27
N ILE A 82 3.47 10.08 -23.41
CA ILE A 82 2.94 11.07 -22.48
C ILE A 82 1.76 11.72 -23.17
N TYR A 83 0.57 11.71 -22.57
CA TYR A 83 -0.66 12.16 -23.24
C TYR A 83 -1.72 12.63 -22.26
N GLU A 84 -2.63 13.46 -22.78
CA GLU A 84 -3.82 13.92 -22.07
C GLU A 84 -4.87 12.79 -22.01
N ASP A 85 -5.78 12.82 -21.02
CA ASP A 85 -6.84 11.80 -20.84
C ASP A 85 -6.33 10.35 -20.61
N PHE A 86 -5.18 10.22 -19.94
CA PHE A 86 -4.43 8.97 -19.72
C PHE A 86 -5.11 7.85 -18.90
N ARG A 87 -6.30 8.14 -18.37
CA ARG A 87 -7.08 7.22 -17.51
C ARG A 87 -7.64 6.02 -18.27
N GLN A 88 -7.71 6.09 -19.60
CA GLN A 88 -8.08 4.95 -20.44
C GLN A 88 -6.86 4.40 -21.15
N ASP A 89 -6.82 3.09 -21.33
CA ASP A 89 -5.77 2.49 -22.14
C ASP A 89 -5.86 3.01 -23.58
N PRO A 90 -4.71 3.33 -24.20
CA PRO A 90 -4.70 3.81 -25.57
C PRO A 90 -5.23 2.70 -26.48
N PRO A 91 -6.01 3.02 -27.53
CA PRO A 91 -6.64 2.03 -28.40
C PRO A 91 -5.64 1.40 -29.38
N ILE A 92 -4.63 0.73 -28.84
CA ILE A 92 -3.57 0.04 -29.58
C ILE A 92 -3.82 -1.46 -29.44
N ASP A 93 -3.72 -2.17 -30.56
CA ASP A 93 -3.78 -3.63 -30.60
C ASP A 93 -2.35 -4.18 -30.60
N PHE A 94 -1.95 -4.88 -29.54
CA PHE A 94 -0.66 -5.55 -29.44
C PHE A 94 -0.85 -7.07 -29.58
N GLU A 95 -0.21 -7.70 -30.57
CA GLU A 95 -0.19 -9.17 -30.66
C GLU A 95 0.57 -9.81 -29.48
N CYS A 96 1.67 -9.16 -29.03
CA CYS A 96 2.46 -9.51 -27.84
C CYS A 96 3.07 -8.21 -27.27
N GLY A 97 2.56 -7.68 -26.17
CA GLY A 97 3.06 -6.45 -25.55
C GLY A 97 2.32 -6.07 -24.26
N VAL A 98 2.97 -5.25 -23.44
CA VAL A 98 2.49 -4.74 -22.16
C VAL A 98 2.37 -3.23 -22.25
N ILE A 99 1.20 -2.72 -21.85
CA ILE A 99 0.98 -1.32 -21.54
C ILE A 99 1.14 -1.19 -20.03
N SER A 100 2.05 -0.32 -19.59
CA SER A 100 2.20 -0.07 -18.17
C SER A 100 0.95 0.58 -17.58
N ARG A 101 0.82 0.55 -16.26
CA ARG A 101 -0.05 1.50 -15.56
C ARG A 101 0.31 2.94 -15.92
N ALA A 102 -0.61 3.86 -15.67
CA ALA A 102 -0.34 5.27 -15.80
C ALA A 102 0.53 5.83 -14.67
N TYR A 103 1.40 6.76 -15.04
CA TYR A 103 2.18 7.63 -14.19
C TYR A 103 1.65 9.05 -14.38
N ALA A 104 0.93 9.60 -13.41
CA ALA A 104 0.33 10.92 -13.57
C ALA A 104 1.37 12.02 -13.29
N VAL A 105 1.80 12.70 -14.36
CA VAL A 105 2.79 13.79 -14.30
C VAL A 105 2.12 15.09 -13.85
N LEU A 106 0.93 15.36 -14.37
CA LEU A 106 0.01 16.44 -13.99
C LEU A 106 -1.40 15.84 -13.82
N PRO A 107 -2.37 16.57 -13.22
CA PRO A 107 -3.74 16.08 -13.10
C PRO A 107 -4.37 15.62 -14.43
N GLU A 108 -4.01 16.27 -15.53
CA GLU A 108 -4.49 16.00 -16.89
C GLU A 108 -3.49 15.24 -17.78
N LEU A 109 -2.23 15.12 -17.38
CA LEU A 109 -1.14 14.59 -18.21
C LEU A 109 -0.54 13.35 -17.56
N GLY A 110 -0.59 12.21 -18.26
CA GLY A 110 -0.03 10.97 -17.77
C GLY A 110 0.95 10.36 -18.76
N ALA A 111 1.79 9.47 -18.25
CA ALA A 111 2.80 8.76 -19.01
C ALA A 111 2.64 7.25 -18.84
N ARG A 112 2.93 6.50 -19.90
CA ARG A 112 2.96 5.03 -19.91
C ARG A 112 4.13 4.57 -20.76
N TYR A 113 4.74 3.44 -20.37
CA TYR A 113 5.63 2.73 -21.28
C TYR A 113 4.86 1.69 -22.08
N LEU A 114 5.34 1.46 -23.29
CA LEU A 114 4.88 0.42 -24.20
C LEU A 114 6.05 -0.54 -24.40
N ALA A 115 5.91 -1.79 -23.94
CA ALA A 115 6.93 -2.80 -24.11
C ALA A 115 6.40 -3.96 -24.95
N SER A 116 7.06 -4.31 -26.06
CA SER A 116 6.76 -5.56 -26.76
C SER A 116 7.41 -6.72 -26.00
N GLU A 117 6.62 -7.73 -25.64
CA GLU A 117 7.17 -8.99 -25.17
C GLU A 117 7.51 -9.87 -26.38
N ASP A 118 8.69 -10.50 -26.37
CA ASP A 118 8.83 -11.71 -27.18
C ASP A 118 7.83 -12.72 -26.59
N CYS A 119 6.97 -13.32 -27.42
CA CYS A 119 5.83 -14.19 -27.03
C CYS A 119 6.21 -15.50 -26.28
N GLY A 120 7.31 -15.50 -25.53
CA GLY A 120 7.76 -16.50 -24.56
C GLY A 120 8.16 -15.85 -23.22
N ASP A 121 7.43 -14.82 -22.78
CA ASP A 121 7.38 -14.26 -21.43
C ASP A 121 8.66 -13.54 -20.93
N TYR A 122 9.47 -12.99 -21.82
CA TYR A 122 10.62 -12.16 -21.44
C TYR A 122 10.34 -10.68 -21.68
N VAL A 123 10.20 -9.93 -20.59
CA VAL A 123 10.22 -8.47 -20.59
C VAL A 123 11.60 -7.99 -21.06
N ALA A 124 11.63 -7.07 -22.04
CA ALA A 124 12.87 -6.60 -22.63
C ALA A 124 13.77 -5.90 -21.59
N PRO A 125 15.11 -6.06 -21.63
CA PRO A 125 16.06 -5.41 -20.71
C PRO A 125 15.88 -3.89 -20.58
N LYS A 126 15.43 -3.24 -21.66
CA LYS A 126 15.10 -1.81 -21.74
C LYS A 126 14.04 -1.35 -20.73
N THR A 127 13.18 -2.25 -20.25
CA THR A 127 12.02 -1.89 -19.41
C THR A 127 12.42 -1.25 -18.09
N LEU A 128 13.54 -1.67 -17.50
CA LEU A 128 14.05 -1.02 -16.28
C LEU A 128 14.37 0.46 -16.51
N LEU A 129 14.97 0.79 -17.65
CA LEU A 129 15.27 2.19 -18.01
C LEU A 129 14.00 3.01 -18.28
N LEU A 130 12.95 2.38 -18.80
CA LEU A 130 11.65 3.04 -18.99
C LEU A 130 11.02 3.37 -17.64
N VAL A 131 11.02 2.41 -16.71
CA VAL A 131 10.50 2.57 -15.36
C VAL A 131 11.27 3.64 -14.60
N GLU A 132 12.60 3.63 -14.63
CA GLU A 132 13.43 4.64 -13.95
C GLU A 132 13.12 6.08 -14.40
N PHE A 133 12.87 6.30 -15.69
CA PHE A 133 12.46 7.63 -16.17
C PHE A 133 11.04 7.99 -15.73
N LEU A 134 10.10 7.05 -15.77
CA LEU A 134 8.73 7.28 -15.33
C LEU A 134 8.63 7.54 -13.83
N ASP A 135 9.40 6.83 -13.01
CA ASP A 135 9.52 7.07 -11.56
C ASP A 135 10.10 8.46 -11.30
N PHE A 136 11.13 8.87 -12.05
CA PHE A 136 11.70 10.21 -11.94
C PHE A 136 10.67 11.31 -12.23
N ILE A 137 9.91 11.23 -13.33
CA ILE A 137 9.00 12.34 -13.71
C ILE A 137 7.83 12.51 -12.72
N VAL A 138 7.48 11.49 -11.95
CA VAL A 138 6.45 11.58 -10.90
C VAL A 138 7.00 11.76 -9.48
N SER A 139 8.31 11.57 -9.30
CA SER A 139 9.01 11.81 -8.04
C SER A 139 8.96 13.29 -7.60
N PRO A 140 9.29 13.60 -6.34
CA PRO A 140 9.43 14.99 -5.89
C PRO A 140 10.38 15.84 -6.74
N ASP A 141 11.42 15.24 -7.35
CA ASP A 141 12.31 15.99 -8.27
C ASP A 141 11.63 16.32 -9.59
N GLY A 142 10.85 15.40 -10.16
CA GLY A 142 10.02 15.65 -11.33
C GLY A 142 8.94 16.69 -11.05
N GLN A 143 8.28 16.60 -9.89
CA GLN A 143 7.31 17.57 -9.43
C GLN A 143 7.94 18.96 -9.26
N GLN A 144 9.16 19.07 -8.71
CA GLN A 144 9.86 20.35 -8.60
C GLN A 144 10.05 21.02 -9.96
N VAL A 145 10.39 20.27 -11.01
CA VAL A 145 10.51 20.81 -12.38
C VAL A 145 9.16 21.39 -12.84
N ALA A 146 8.06 20.69 -12.59
CA ALA A 146 6.72 21.17 -12.93
C ALA A 146 6.31 22.41 -12.12
N ILE A 147 6.68 22.48 -10.83
CA ILE A 147 6.45 23.64 -9.96
C ILE A 147 7.23 24.86 -10.45
N ASP A 148 8.52 24.69 -10.76
CA ASP A 148 9.41 25.78 -11.22
C ASP A 148 8.90 26.41 -12.53
N LEU A 149 8.25 25.61 -13.37
CA LEU A 149 7.64 26.04 -14.63
C LEU A 149 6.19 26.53 -14.48
N GLY A 150 5.60 26.43 -13.29
CA GLY A 150 4.25 26.90 -12.98
C GLY A 150 3.11 25.98 -13.42
N TYR A 151 3.39 24.69 -13.66
CA TYR A 151 2.37 23.67 -13.94
C TYR A 151 1.75 23.10 -12.65
N LEU A 152 2.51 23.07 -11.56
CA LEU A 152 2.05 22.64 -10.24
C LEU A 152 2.22 23.77 -9.22
N PRO A 153 1.39 23.82 -8.17
CA PRO A 153 1.53 24.83 -7.12
C PRO A 153 2.72 24.50 -6.19
N ASP A 154 3.32 25.53 -5.61
CA ASP A 154 4.41 25.40 -4.60
C ASP A 154 3.91 25.04 -3.20
N SER A 155 2.58 24.97 -3.03
CA SER A 155 1.91 24.58 -1.79
C SER A 155 0.47 24.12 -2.08
N VAL A 156 -0.04 23.23 -1.25
CA VAL A 156 -1.44 22.79 -1.29
C VAL A 156 -2.11 23.03 0.05
N GLU A 157 -3.37 23.48 0.00
CA GLU A 157 -4.20 23.67 1.19
C GLU A 157 -5.26 22.56 1.22
N ILE A 158 -5.34 21.85 2.35
CA ILE A 158 -6.32 20.78 2.59
C ILE A 158 -7.00 20.98 3.94
N GLU A 159 -8.18 20.40 4.14
CA GLU A 159 -8.78 20.22 5.46
C GLU A 159 -8.55 18.78 5.91
N ASP A 160 -7.90 18.59 7.06
CA ASP A 160 -7.63 17.25 7.57
C ASP A 160 -8.87 16.59 8.20
N GLN A 161 -8.78 15.30 8.54
CA GLN A 161 -9.93 14.57 9.09
C GLN A 161 -10.32 14.99 10.52
N ALA A 162 -9.57 15.90 11.14
CA ALA A 162 -9.95 16.56 12.39
C ALA A 162 -10.41 18.02 12.16
N GLY A 163 -10.74 18.38 10.92
CA GLY A 163 -11.35 19.66 10.54
C GLY A 163 -10.41 20.86 10.63
N VAL A 164 -9.10 20.66 10.53
CA VAL A 164 -8.11 21.75 10.51
C VAL A 164 -7.58 21.94 9.11
N THR A 165 -7.57 23.19 8.66
CA THR A 165 -6.91 23.60 7.42
C THR A 165 -5.39 23.57 7.58
N VAL A 166 -4.71 22.81 6.71
CA VAL A 166 -3.26 22.64 6.71
C VAL A 166 -2.73 23.07 5.34
N VAL A 167 -1.68 23.91 5.34
CA VAL A 167 -0.94 24.28 4.12
C VAL A 167 0.35 23.47 4.09
N VAL A 168 0.52 22.65 3.06
CA VAL A 168 1.68 21.77 2.90
C VAL A 168 2.54 22.29 1.74
N PRO A 169 3.82 22.66 1.99
CA PRO A 169 4.77 23.00 0.94
C PRO A 169 4.96 21.85 -0.05
N GLN A 170 5.15 22.17 -1.32
CA GLN A 170 5.37 21.20 -2.38
C GLN A 170 6.76 21.37 -3.00
N PRO A 171 7.38 20.28 -3.49
CA PRO A 171 6.93 18.90 -3.35
C PRO A 171 7.29 18.35 -1.96
N VAL A 172 6.50 17.40 -1.44
CA VAL A 172 6.82 16.71 -0.18
C VAL A 172 7.97 15.72 -0.43
N ARG A 173 9.06 15.82 0.34
CA ARG A 173 10.28 14.98 0.18
C ARG A 173 10.60 14.15 1.41
N LYS A 174 10.22 14.63 2.59
CA LYS A 174 10.48 13.97 3.86
C LYS A 174 9.22 13.91 4.70
N ILE A 175 8.75 12.69 4.88
CA ILE A 175 7.56 12.36 5.66
C ILE A 175 8.01 11.70 6.96
N VAL A 176 7.39 12.12 8.07
CA VAL A 176 7.40 11.36 9.32
C VAL A 176 6.01 10.76 9.53
N ALA A 177 5.90 9.44 9.41
CA ALA A 177 4.67 8.70 9.63
C ALA A 177 4.59 8.17 11.07
N ALA A 178 4.05 8.98 11.97
CA ALA A 178 3.96 8.63 13.40
C ALA A 178 2.66 7.90 13.79
N TYR A 179 1.80 7.62 12.82
CA TYR A 179 0.66 6.73 12.93
C TYR A 179 0.91 5.48 12.07
N GLY A 180 0.95 4.30 12.69
CA GLY A 180 1.34 3.07 11.97
C GLY A 180 0.48 2.72 10.75
N VAL A 181 -0.76 3.20 10.70
CA VAL A 181 -1.63 3.06 9.52
C VAL A 181 -1.24 4.04 8.41
N SER A 182 -0.88 5.29 8.74
CA SER A 182 -0.50 6.28 7.73
C SER A 182 0.76 5.88 6.96
N THR A 183 1.67 5.13 7.58
CA THR A 183 2.81 4.50 6.89
C THR A 183 2.35 3.68 5.68
N TYR A 184 1.30 2.87 5.85
CA TYR A 184 0.77 2.02 4.78
C TYR A 184 -0.04 2.81 3.74
N LEU A 185 -0.68 3.92 4.13
CA LEU A 185 -1.27 4.87 3.15
C LEU A 185 -0.19 5.43 2.22
N VAL A 186 0.97 5.80 2.78
CA VAL A 186 2.10 6.33 2.00
C VAL A 186 2.64 5.30 0.99
N TYR A 187 2.82 4.04 1.41
CA TYR A 187 3.18 2.96 0.47
C TYR A 187 2.12 2.75 -0.62
N ALA A 188 0.84 2.71 -0.25
CA ALA A 188 -0.27 2.50 -1.19
C ALA A 188 -0.29 3.58 -2.31
N LEU A 189 0.12 4.79 -1.96
CA LEU A 189 0.19 5.95 -2.86
C LEU A 189 1.53 6.08 -3.60
N GLY A 190 2.42 5.09 -3.46
CA GLY A 190 3.69 5.04 -4.19
C GLY A 190 4.73 6.06 -3.70
N ALA A 191 4.62 6.50 -2.44
CA ALA A 191 5.52 7.49 -1.85
C ALA A 191 6.35 6.93 -0.68
N GLY A 192 6.67 5.63 -0.74
CA GLY A 192 7.45 4.94 0.29
C GLY A 192 8.84 5.53 0.47
N ASP A 193 9.47 5.98 -0.62
CA ASP A 193 10.82 6.54 -0.63
C ASP A 193 10.92 7.89 0.12
N GLU A 194 9.79 8.60 0.28
CA GLU A 194 9.72 9.86 1.03
C GLU A 194 9.64 9.65 2.55
N LEU A 195 9.53 8.40 3.04
CA LEU A 195 9.49 8.11 4.48
C LEU A 195 10.87 8.29 5.13
N SER A 196 11.07 9.42 5.80
CA SER A 196 12.27 9.70 6.60
C SER A 196 12.23 9.05 7.99
N ALA A 197 11.04 8.86 8.55
CA ALA A 197 10.81 8.04 9.73
C ALA A 197 9.39 7.49 9.74
N ALA A 198 9.19 6.26 10.23
CA ALA A 198 7.87 5.65 10.24
C ALA A 198 7.67 4.65 11.39
N SER A 199 6.44 4.61 11.90
CA SER A 199 5.96 3.53 12.77
C SER A 199 5.34 2.42 11.89
N TYR A 200 5.70 1.15 12.10
CA TYR A 200 5.20 0.03 11.30
C TYR A 200 4.26 -0.86 12.12
N LEU A 201 2.95 -0.78 11.86
CA LEU A 201 1.96 -1.58 12.58
C LEU A 201 1.96 -3.03 12.07
N GLY A 202 2.29 -3.99 12.95
CA GLY A 202 2.25 -5.42 12.63
C GLY A 202 3.61 -6.07 12.39
N VAL A 203 4.65 -5.26 12.10
CA VAL A 203 6.05 -5.72 11.99
C VAL A 203 6.61 -6.05 13.37
N ARG A 204 6.38 -7.28 13.83
CA ARG A 204 6.71 -7.74 15.20
C ARG A 204 7.29 -9.15 15.25
N SER A 205 7.56 -9.74 14.09
CA SER A 205 8.05 -11.10 13.92
C SER A 205 8.99 -11.18 12.71
N GLU A 206 9.86 -12.19 12.70
CA GLU A 206 10.79 -12.45 11.59
C GLU A 206 10.07 -12.56 10.24
N ILE A 207 8.88 -13.17 10.19
CA ILE A 207 8.11 -13.31 8.95
C ILE A 207 7.60 -11.95 8.47
N THR A 208 7.03 -11.13 9.37
CA THR A 208 6.52 -9.79 9.00
C THR A 208 7.65 -8.83 8.65
N GLU A 209 8.83 -8.98 9.26
CA GLU A 209 10.03 -8.21 8.92
C GLU A 209 10.54 -8.58 7.53
N GLN A 210 10.58 -9.88 7.19
CA GLN A 210 10.96 -10.35 5.85
C GLN A 210 9.97 -9.87 4.78
N ARG A 211 8.67 -9.90 5.06
CA ARG A 211 7.63 -9.41 4.15
C ARG A 211 7.73 -7.91 3.94
N MET A 212 7.94 -7.13 5.00
CA MET A 212 8.16 -5.69 4.87
C MET A 212 9.44 -5.39 4.07
N ALA A 213 10.54 -6.12 4.33
CA ALA A 213 11.78 -6.00 3.56
C ALA A 213 11.64 -6.36 2.08
N ALA A 214 10.67 -7.22 1.74
CA ALA A 214 10.37 -7.60 0.36
C ALA A 214 9.56 -6.53 -0.38
N ILE A 215 8.74 -5.75 0.33
CA ILE A 215 8.05 -4.57 -0.21
C ILE A 215 9.04 -3.40 -0.34
N ASP A 216 9.81 -3.15 0.71
CA ASP A 216 10.77 -2.06 0.78
C ASP A 216 12.04 -2.54 1.49
N ALA A 217 13.11 -2.69 0.72
CA ALA A 217 14.40 -3.16 1.23
C ALA A 217 15.06 -2.18 2.22
N ASN A 218 14.66 -0.91 2.20
CA ASN A 218 15.23 0.17 3.01
C ASN A 218 14.32 0.59 4.18
N TYR A 219 13.19 -0.09 4.41
CA TYR A 219 12.20 0.30 5.44
C TYR A 219 12.81 0.48 6.84
N LEU A 220 13.89 -0.27 7.15
CA LEU A 220 14.61 -0.18 8.42
C LEU A 220 15.25 1.18 8.65
N GLU A 221 15.68 1.88 7.60
CA GLU A 221 16.23 3.23 7.72
C GLU A 221 15.18 4.17 8.33
N ALA A 222 13.95 4.12 7.82
CA ALA A 222 12.83 4.88 8.36
C ALA A 222 12.33 4.34 9.72
N ALA A 223 12.36 3.02 9.94
CA ALA A 223 11.90 2.41 11.19
C ALA A 223 12.80 2.75 12.39
N GLU A 224 14.11 2.94 12.14
CA GLU A 224 15.13 3.17 13.17
C GLU A 224 15.57 4.65 13.27
N ALA A 225 15.10 5.51 12.35
CA ALA A 225 15.47 6.93 12.30
C ALA A 225 15.11 7.71 13.58
N VAL A 226 14.04 7.32 14.28
CA VAL A 226 13.56 7.93 15.53
C VAL A 226 13.39 6.84 16.58
N SER A 227 14.03 7.01 17.75
CA SER A 227 14.13 5.99 18.80
C SER A 227 12.78 5.58 19.41
N GLU A 228 11.81 6.49 19.38
CA GLU A 228 10.44 6.28 19.83
C GLU A 228 9.52 7.01 18.87
N ILE A 229 8.64 6.29 18.17
CA ILE A 229 7.69 6.86 17.21
C ILE A 229 6.35 6.12 17.27
N GLY A 230 5.28 6.87 17.51
CA GLY A 230 3.93 6.33 17.55
C GLY A 230 2.93 7.34 18.13
N GLN A 231 1.65 6.94 18.18
CA GLN A 231 0.58 7.82 18.63
C GLN A 231 0.70 8.26 20.10
N ARG A 232 1.30 7.44 20.96
CA ARG A 232 1.41 7.74 22.42
C ARG A 232 2.59 8.63 22.75
N ALA A 233 3.71 8.43 22.06
CA ALA A 233 4.95 9.13 22.33
C ALA A 233 5.79 9.19 21.05
N VAL A 234 6.59 10.24 20.94
CA VAL A 234 7.61 10.40 19.91
C VAL A 234 8.83 11.06 20.52
N ASN A 235 10.02 10.68 20.07
CA ASN A 235 11.23 11.45 20.35
C ASN A 235 11.21 12.73 19.48
N MET A 236 10.68 13.81 20.05
CA MET A 236 10.47 15.09 19.37
C MET A 236 11.75 15.72 18.85
N GLU A 237 12.87 15.58 19.57
CA GLU A 237 14.16 16.16 19.16
C GLU A 237 14.72 15.45 17.93
N GLU A 238 14.71 14.11 17.94
CA GLU A 238 15.14 13.31 16.79
C GLU A 238 14.22 13.54 15.58
N MET A 239 12.90 13.56 15.79
CA MET A 239 11.93 13.84 14.73
C MET A 239 12.18 15.22 14.09
N ALA A 240 12.37 16.27 14.90
CA ALA A 240 12.65 17.62 14.40
C ALA A 240 14.01 17.70 13.69
N ALA A 241 15.01 16.91 14.12
CA ALA A 241 16.33 16.89 13.52
C ALA A 241 16.36 16.29 12.10
N LEU A 242 15.34 15.51 11.72
CA LEU A 242 15.15 15.02 10.35
C LEU A 242 14.76 16.14 9.38
N ASP A 243 14.28 17.28 9.89
CA ASP A 243 13.77 18.41 9.12
C ASP A 243 12.70 17.96 8.09
N PRO A 244 11.59 17.35 8.55
CA PRO A 244 10.57 16.82 7.66
C PRO A 244 9.68 17.93 7.10
N ASP A 245 9.17 17.70 5.88
CA ASP A 245 8.21 18.59 5.23
C ASP A 245 6.78 18.36 5.74
N LEU A 246 6.52 17.16 6.26
CA LEU A 246 5.19 16.70 6.64
C LEU A 246 5.24 15.65 7.76
N ILE A 247 4.37 15.81 8.76
CA ILE A 247 4.10 14.80 9.78
C ILE A 247 2.70 14.21 9.56
N LEU A 248 2.61 12.88 9.51
CA LEU A 248 1.36 12.13 9.47
C LEU A 248 1.06 11.56 10.86
N ALA A 249 -0.13 11.85 11.38
CA ALA A 249 -0.54 11.46 12.72
C ALA A 249 -2.01 11.04 12.77
N SER A 250 -2.41 10.30 13.81
CA SER A 250 -3.83 10.16 14.12
C SER A 250 -4.32 11.44 14.82
N SER A 251 -5.58 11.80 14.64
CA SER A 251 -6.25 12.82 15.45
C SER A 251 -6.21 12.53 16.95
N ARG A 252 -5.91 11.28 17.35
CA ARG A 252 -5.80 10.81 18.74
C ARG A 252 -4.36 10.79 19.27
N THR A 253 -3.38 11.25 18.49
CA THR A 253 -1.98 11.33 18.90
C THR A 253 -1.82 12.26 20.11
N GLN A 254 -1.08 11.82 21.14
CA GLN A 254 -1.04 12.48 22.46
C GLN A 254 -0.10 13.68 22.55
N TRP A 255 0.80 13.84 21.57
CA TRP A 255 1.87 14.84 21.57
C TRP A 255 1.68 15.92 20.51
N LEU A 256 0.51 16.00 19.87
CA LEU A 256 0.19 16.96 18.81
C LEU A 256 0.43 18.42 19.25
N ASP A 257 0.02 18.78 20.47
CA ASP A 257 0.22 20.13 21.02
C ASP A 257 1.70 20.53 21.07
N THR A 258 2.57 19.58 21.40
CA THR A 258 4.03 19.80 21.43
C THR A 258 4.61 19.91 20.02
N ALA A 259 4.16 19.07 19.09
CA ALA A 259 4.64 19.10 17.70
C ALA A 259 4.21 20.37 16.94
N ALA A 260 3.08 20.98 17.32
CA ALA A 260 2.61 22.23 16.74
C ALA A 260 3.60 23.40 16.91
N GLU A 261 4.54 23.32 17.87
CA GLU A 261 5.59 24.33 18.06
C GLU A 261 6.73 24.24 17.03
N LEU A 262 6.79 23.16 16.23
CA LEU A 262 7.88 22.93 15.26
C LEU A 262 7.68 23.68 13.93
N ASP A 263 6.52 24.28 13.69
CA ASP A 263 6.16 24.93 12.40
C ASP A 263 6.23 23.97 11.20
N ILE A 264 6.00 22.68 11.45
CA ILE A 264 5.94 21.62 10.44
C ILE A 264 4.46 21.26 10.21
N PRO A 265 3.98 21.18 8.96
CA PRO A 265 2.63 20.72 8.66
C PRO A 265 2.33 19.34 9.26
N ILE A 266 1.19 19.22 9.95
CA ILE A 266 0.71 17.96 10.52
C ILE A 266 -0.64 17.62 9.88
N VAL A 267 -0.71 16.50 9.18
CA VAL A 267 -1.97 15.97 8.63
C VAL A 267 -2.48 14.86 9.53
N ARG A 268 -3.73 15.02 10.01
CA ARG A 268 -4.34 14.12 10.99
C ARG A 268 -5.40 13.23 10.34
N PHE A 269 -5.35 11.96 10.71
CA PHE A 269 -6.25 10.92 10.21
C PHE A 269 -7.21 10.42 11.31
N GLU A 270 -8.44 10.15 10.90
CA GLU A 270 -9.45 9.41 11.64
C GLU A 270 -9.79 8.17 10.81
N GLY A 271 -9.56 6.97 11.34
CA GLY A 271 -9.82 5.73 10.61
C GLY A 271 -10.68 4.82 11.45
N GLU A 272 -11.99 4.87 11.25
CA GLU A 272 -12.95 3.95 11.88
C GLU A 272 -14.07 3.50 10.93
N SER A 273 -14.05 3.91 9.66
CA SER A 273 -14.96 3.39 8.63
C SER A 273 -14.27 3.29 7.26
N PRO A 274 -14.80 2.47 6.34
CA PRO A 274 -14.36 2.42 4.95
C PRO A 274 -14.32 3.80 4.27
N GLU A 275 -15.34 4.62 4.49
CA GLU A 275 -15.45 5.96 3.89
C GLU A 275 -14.33 6.87 4.37
N LEU A 276 -14.00 6.83 5.67
CA LEU A 276 -12.91 7.61 6.23
C LEU A 276 -11.54 7.13 5.71
N LEU A 277 -11.36 5.84 5.43
CA LEU A 277 -10.15 5.34 4.77
C LEU A 277 -10.05 5.88 3.33
N GLN A 278 -11.14 5.84 2.57
CA GLN A 278 -11.19 6.37 1.21
C GLN A 278 -10.92 7.89 1.16
N ASP A 279 -11.47 8.65 2.11
CA ASP A 279 -11.19 10.09 2.27
C ASP A 279 -9.72 10.34 2.65
N ALA A 280 -9.15 9.52 3.54
CA ALA A 280 -7.75 9.60 3.92
C ALA A 280 -6.80 9.39 2.73
N MET A 281 -7.14 8.45 1.84
CA MET A 281 -6.37 8.17 0.62
C MET A 281 -6.42 9.36 -0.34
N LEU A 282 -7.59 9.95 -0.61
CA LEU A 282 -7.71 11.12 -1.49
C LEU A 282 -7.00 12.35 -0.92
N MET A 283 -7.14 12.57 0.39
CA MET A 283 -6.50 13.68 1.09
C MET A 283 -4.97 13.55 1.00
N LEU A 284 -4.41 12.39 1.34
CA LEU A 284 -2.97 12.18 1.28
C LEU A 284 -2.46 12.19 -0.17
N GLY A 285 -3.22 11.64 -1.12
CA GLY A 285 -2.91 11.69 -2.55
C GLY A 285 -2.79 13.13 -3.05
N THR A 286 -3.69 14.01 -2.63
CA THR A 286 -3.63 15.46 -2.94
C THR A 286 -2.36 16.10 -2.38
N VAL A 287 -1.94 15.71 -1.18
CA VAL A 287 -0.74 16.25 -0.51
C VAL A 287 0.57 15.77 -1.15
N LEU A 288 0.58 14.56 -1.72
CA LEU A 288 1.77 13.93 -2.30
C LEU A 288 1.97 14.21 -3.80
N GLY A 289 0.99 14.85 -4.45
CA GLY A 289 1.07 15.28 -5.84
C GLY A 289 0.27 14.41 -6.83
N PRO A 290 0.32 14.73 -8.14
CA PRO A 290 -0.61 14.18 -9.13
C PRO A 290 -0.63 12.65 -9.24
N ASN A 291 0.53 12.00 -9.18
CA ASN A 291 0.63 10.53 -9.26
C ASN A 291 0.00 9.84 -8.06
N ALA A 292 0.25 10.36 -6.85
CA ALA A 292 -0.36 9.85 -5.63
C ALA A 292 -1.88 10.10 -5.63
N ALA A 293 -2.33 11.28 -6.08
CA ALA A 293 -3.75 11.58 -6.23
C ALA A 293 -4.45 10.60 -7.20
N TYR A 294 -3.82 10.28 -8.33
CA TYR A 294 -4.34 9.27 -9.26
C TYR A 294 -4.40 7.88 -8.61
N ARG A 295 -3.35 7.45 -7.91
CA ARG A 295 -3.36 6.16 -7.18
C ARG A 295 -4.46 6.09 -6.12
N ALA A 296 -4.75 7.20 -5.44
CA ALA A 296 -5.85 7.29 -4.48
C ALA A 296 -7.22 7.11 -5.16
N GLU A 297 -7.42 7.71 -6.34
CA GLU A 297 -8.64 7.52 -7.14
C GLU A 297 -8.81 6.05 -7.57
N GLU A 298 -7.74 5.41 -8.05
CA GLU A 298 -7.75 3.99 -8.43
C GLU A 298 -8.01 3.07 -7.23
N PHE A 299 -7.43 3.38 -6.07
CA PHE A 299 -7.71 2.66 -4.83
C PHE A 299 -9.19 2.76 -4.46
N ASN A 300 -9.77 3.96 -4.50
CA ASN A 300 -11.18 4.15 -4.16
C ASN A 300 -12.11 3.47 -5.18
N ALA A 301 -11.77 3.48 -6.46
CA ALA A 301 -12.51 2.77 -7.50
C ALA A 301 -12.49 1.25 -7.23
N TYR A 302 -11.31 0.67 -7.03
CA TYR A 302 -11.15 -0.74 -6.68
C TYR A 302 -11.93 -1.12 -5.41
N TYR A 303 -11.86 -0.28 -4.38
CA TYR A 303 -12.56 -0.51 -3.12
C TYR A 303 -14.08 -0.54 -3.32
N ASN A 304 -14.63 0.44 -4.02
CA ASN A 304 -16.07 0.54 -4.29
C ASN A 304 -16.57 -0.60 -5.19
N ASP A 305 -15.85 -0.90 -6.27
CA ASP A 305 -16.20 -2.00 -7.18
C ASP A 305 -16.21 -3.35 -6.44
N THR A 306 -15.24 -3.54 -5.54
CA THR A 306 -15.19 -4.74 -4.69
C THR A 306 -16.39 -4.83 -3.76
N LEU A 307 -16.74 -3.73 -3.07
CA LEU A 307 -17.92 -3.69 -2.20
C LEU A 307 -19.21 -3.92 -2.99
N ASP A 308 -19.36 -3.32 -4.16
CA ASP A 308 -20.53 -3.50 -5.02
C ASP A 308 -20.70 -4.97 -5.45
N ILE A 309 -19.61 -5.68 -5.75
CA ILE A 309 -19.64 -7.12 -6.02
C ILE A 309 -20.15 -7.88 -4.79
N ILE A 310 -19.56 -7.67 -3.61
CA ILE A 310 -19.96 -8.35 -2.37
C ILE A 310 -21.44 -8.09 -2.06
N VAL A 311 -21.89 -6.84 -2.14
CA VAL A 311 -23.29 -6.46 -1.91
C VAL A 311 -24.22 -7.14 -2.93
N SER A 312 -23.83 -7.18 -4.21
CA SER A 312 -24.63 -7.81 -5.26
C SER A 312 -24.83 -9.32 -5.04
N GLU A 313 -23.88 -9.98 -4.38
CA GLU A 313 -23.89 -11.42 -4.12
C GLU A 313 -24.52 -11.78 -2.75
N THR A 314 -24.60 -10.83 -1.82
CA THR A 314 -25.05 -11.08 -0.42
C THR A 314 -26.40 -10.44 -0.06
N SER A 315 -26.86 -9.43 -0.81
CA SER A 315 -28.04 -8.61 -0.44
C SER A 315 -29.40 -9.35 -0.44
N ASP A 316 -29.53 -10.48 -1.14
CA ASP A 316 -30.76 -11.28 -1.19
C ASP A 316 -30.90 -12.26 0.00
N VAL A 317 -29.91 -12.31 0.90
CA VAL A 317 -29.90 -13.20 2.07
C VAL A 317 -30.80 -12.64 3.18
N LEU A 318 -31.88 -13.36 3.50
CA LEU A 318 -32.89 -12.92 4.47
C LEU A 318 -32.40 -12.92 5.92
N ASP A 319 -31.46 -13.81 6.26
CA ASP A 319 -30.89 -13.97 7.59
C ASP A 319 -29.35 -13.97 7.47
N PRO A 320 -28.71 -12.78 7.41
CA PRO A 320 -27.25 -12.68 7.34
C PRO A 320 -26.57 -13.37 8.53
N PRO A 321 -25.39 -14.01 8.36
CA PRO A 321 -24.71 -14.68 9.45
C PRO A 321 -24.34 -13.70 10.57
N LYS A 322 -24.58 -14.11 11.82
CA LYS A 322 -24.21 -13.34 13.00
C LYS A 322 -22.74 -13.53 13.34
N VAL A 323 -22.01 -12.44 13.51
CA VAL A 323 -20.56 -12.45 13.69
C VAL A 323 -20.18 -11.87 15.04
N TYR A 324 -19.31 -12.57 15.75
CA TYR A 324 -18.60 -12.06 16.93
C TYR A 324 -17.15 -11.75 16.56
N PHE A 325 -16.74 -10.48 16.65
CA PHE A 325 -15.36 -10.07 16.43
C PHE A 325 -14.62 -9.93 17.75
N SER A 326 -13.73 -10.86 18.04
CA SER A 326 -12.93 -10.85 19.27
C SER A 326 -11.88 -9.74 19.25
N GLY A 327 -11.60 -9.16 20.41
CA GLY A 327 -10.42 -8.32 20.64
C GLY A 327 -9.24 -9.14 21.15
N THR A 328 -8.37 -8.50 21.93
CA THR A 328 -7.13 -9.13 22.45
C THR A 328 -7.34 -10.29 23.43
N ALA A 329 -8.56 -10.52 23.89
CA ALA A 329 -8.95 -11.67 24.71
C ALA A 329 -10.36 -12.13 24.30
N PRO A 330 -10.73 -13.41 24.48
CA PRO A 330 -12.00 -13.94 23.97
C PRO A 330 -13.25 -13.19 24.41
N LEU A 331 -13.25 -12.61 25.62
CA LEU A 331 -14.36 -11.83 26.19
C LEU A 331 -14.20 -10.31 25.99
N ILE A 332 -13.30 -9.90 25.11
CA ILE A 332 -13.23 -8.52 24.62
C ILE A 332 -13.82 -8.55 23.21
N VAL A 333 -14.73 -7.63 22.89
CA VAL A 333 -15.42 -7.59 21.59
C VAL A 333 -15.36 -6.19 20.98
N ALA A 334 -15.34 -6.10 19.65
CA ALA A 334 -15.51 -4.84 18.94
C ALA A 334 -16.91 -4.26 19.17
N SER A 335 -17.02 -2.95 19.32
CA SER A 335 -18.31 -2.25 19.40
C SER A 335 -18.87 -1.93 18.00
N GLY A 336 -20.09 -1.40 17.93
CA GLY A 336 -20.66 -0.88 16.69
C GLY A 336 -19.96 0.36 16.11
N GLU A 337 -19.17 1.07 16.92
CA GLU A 337 -18.45 2.28 16.50
C GLU A 337 -17.01 2.00 15.99
N MET A 338 -16.63 0.72 15.91
CA MET A 338 -15.29 0.30 15.50
C MET A 338 -15.23 -0.17 14.05
N TYR A 339 -14.08 0.04 13.42
CA TYR A 339 -13.80 -0.39 12.05
C TYR A 339 -14.16 -1.86 11.76
N GLN A 340 -13.87 -2.76 12.71
CA GLN A 340 -14.15 -4.19 12.56
C GLN A 340 -15.63 -4.51 12.39
N THR A 341 -16.53 -3.72 13.01
CA THR A 341 -17.97 -3.89 12.80
C THR A 341 -18.39 -3.40 11.41
N ALA A 342 -17.84 -2.27 10.96
CA ALA A 342 -18.08 -1.79 9.59
C ALA A 342 -17.58 -2.81 8.53
N MET A 343 -16.46 -3.48 8.79
CA MET A 343 -15.96 -4.56 7.92
C MET A 343 -16.90 -5.76 7.88
N ILE A 344 -17.48 -6.16 9.03
CA ILE A 344 -18.47 -7.25 9.08
C ILE A 344 -19.68 -6.91 8.23
N GLU A 345 -20.20 -5.69 8.37
CA GLU A 345 -21.36 -5.22 7.61
C GLU A 345 -21.05 -5.15 6.11
N ALA A 346 -19.88 -4.64 5.73
CA ALA A 346 -19.40 -4.60 4.35
C ALA A 346 -19.22 -6.00 3.74
N ALA A 347 -18.85 -6.99 4.56
CA ALA A 347 -18.77 -8.40 4.17
C ALA A 347 -20.15 -9.11 4.10
N GLY A 348 -21.24 -8.39 4.36
CA GLY A 348 -22.60 -8.92 4.36
C GLY A 348 -22.99 -9.68 5.62
N GLY A 349 -22.25 -9.55 6.72
CA GLY A 349 -22.59 -10.13 8.02
C GLY A 349 -23.38 -9.19 8.92
N THR A 350 -23.79 -9.67 10.09
CA THR A 350 -24.36 -8.84 11.17
C THR A 350 -23.53 -8.98 12.43
N SER A 351 -22.96 -7.88 12.93
CA SER A 351 -22.22 -7.89 14.19
C SER A 351 -23.17 -8.13 15.36
N VAL A 352 -22.84 -9.07 16.25
CA VAL A 352 -23.68 -9.32 17.44
C VAL A 352 -23.56 -8.23 18.51
N SER A 353 -22.58 -7.34 18.38
CA SER A 353 -22.23 -6.29 19.33
C SER A 353 -22.40 -4.88 18.74
N ASP A 354 -23.19 -4.73 17.68
CA ASP A 354 -23.51 -3.48 16.99
C ASP A 354 -24.11 -2.40 17.93
N GLU A 355 -24.89 -2.81 18.93
CA GLU A 355 -25.49 -1.89 19.91
C GLU A 355 -24.47 -1.35 20.95
N LEU A 356 -23.26 -1.91 21.03
CA LEU A 356 -22.23 -1.41 21.94
C LEU A 356 -21.58 -0.13 21.38
N VAL A 357 -21.14 0.74 22.29
CA VAL A 357 -20.51 2.03 21.97
C VAL A 357 -19.06 2.07 22.46
N GLY A 358 -18.30 3.06 22.00
CA GLY A 358 -16.88 3.22 22.31
C GLY A 358 -16.01 2.26 21.50
N PHE A 359 -14.93 1.75 22.09
CA PHE A 359 -13.99 0.86 21.41
C PHE A 359 -14.21 -0.60 21.83
N TRP A 360 -13.13 -1.30 22.18
CA TRP A 360 -13.16 -2.64 22.73
C TRP A 360 -13.93 -2.68 24.06
N ASN A 361 -14.91 -3.58 24.14
CA ASN A 361 -15.77 -3.76 25.30
C ASN A 361 -15.54 -5.13 25.96
N ASP A 362 -15.48 -5.15 27.30
CA ASP A 362 -15.50 -6.38 28.08
C ASP A 362 -16.94 -6.94 28.17
N VAL A 363 -17.11 -8.21 27.81
CA VAL A 363 -18.38 -8.94 27.89
C VAL A 363 -18.25 -10.16 28.80
N ASN A 364 -19.35 -10.88 29.02
CA ASN A 364 -19.36 -12.17 29.70
C ASN A 364 -19.88 -13.26 28.76
N LEU A 365 -19.57 -14.51 29.09
CA LEU A 365 -19.93 -15.64 28.24
C LEU A 365 -21.44 -15.83 28.16
N GLU A 366 -22.20 -15.50 29.21
CA GLU A 366 -23.66 -15.56 29.18
C GLU A 366 -24.25 -14.64 28.10
N GLN A 367 -23.68 -13.45 27.92
CA GLN A 367 -24.07 -12.53 26.86
C GLN A 367 -23.72 -13.09 25.47
N VAL A 368 -22.54 -13.70 25.31
CA VAL A 368 -22.13 -14.34 24.05
C VAL A 368 -23.07 -15.50 23.69
N LEU A 369 -23.50 -16.30 24.68
CA LEU A 369 -24.49 -17.36 24.49
C LEU A 369 -25.88 -16.84 24.11
N VAL A 370 -26.26 -15.64 24.57
CA VAL A 370 -27.51 -14.99 24.18
C VAL A 370 -27.43 -14.46 22.73
N TRP A 371 -26.28 -13.90 22.35
CA TRP A 371 -26.02 -13.46 20.99
C TRP A 371 -25.97 -14.63 19.99
N ASP A 372 -25.43 -15.76 20.42
CA ASP A 372 -25.34 -17.01 19.66
C ASP A 372 -24.78 -16.79 18.24
N PRO A 373 -23.51 -16.36 18.12
CA PRO A 373 -22.91 -16.07 16.81
C PRO A 373 -22.81 -17.33 15.94
N ASP A 374 -22.92 -17.15 14.64
CA ASP A 374 -22.70 -18.20 13.64
C ASP A 374 -21.21 -18.36 13.30
N VAL A 375 -20.45 -17.26 13.40
CA VAL A 375 -19.01 -17.18 13.13
C VAL A 375 -18.32 -16.32 14.19
N ILE A 376 -17.11 -16.74 14.59
CA ILE A 376 -16.19 -15.94 15.42
C ILE A 376 -14.97 -15.57 14.58
N PHE A 377 -14.71 -14.27 14.45
CA PHE A 377 -13.46 -13.76 13.90
C PHE A 377 -12.51 -13.35 15.01
N VAL A 378 -11.24 -13.71 14.86
CA VAL A 378 -10.19 -13.39 15.84
C VAL A 378 -9.03 -12.65 15.19
N PRO A 379 -8.41 -11.68 15.88
CA PRO A 379 -7.30 -10.92 15.35
C PRO A 379 -6.00 -11.74 15.36
N THR A 380 -4.96 -11.23 14.70
CA THR A 380 -3.62 -11.82 14.69
C THR A 380 -2.75 -11.38 15.87
N TYR A 381 -3.32 -10.59 16.78
CA TYR A 381 -2.62 -10.00 17.92
C TYR A 381 -3.37 -10.23 19.23
N GLY A 382 -2.66 -10.14 20.35
CA GLY A 382 -3.22 -10.43 21.67
C GLY A 382 -3.28 -11.94 21.96
N GLY A 383 -4.12 -12.33 22.91
CA GLY A 383 -4.25 -13.70 23.40
C GLY A 383 -5.50 -14.45 22.92
N ALA A 384 -6.38 -13.82 22.14
CA ALA A 384 -7.57 -14.46 21.58
C ALA A 384 -7.25 -15.16 20.25
N ASN A 385 -6.48 -16.24 20.28
CA ASN A 385 -6.27 -17.09 19.09
C ASN A 385 -7.42 -18.11 18.94
N VAL A 386 -7.43 -18.87 17.84
CA VAL A 386 -8.47 -19.89 17.57
C VAL A 386 -8.54 -20.92 18.70
N GLU A 387 -7.40 -21.34 19.23
CA GLU A 387 -7.32 -22.33 20.31
C GLU A 387 -7.93 -21.83 21.63
N ALA A 388 -7.85 -20.51 21.91
CA ALA A 388 -8.46 -19.91 23.09
C ALA A 388 -9.99 -20.12 23.14
N PHE A 389 -10.62 -20.32 21.98
CA PHE A 389 -12.03 -20.67 21.86
C PHE A 389 -12.23 -22.18 21.76
N THR A 390 -11.54 -22.84 20.83
CA THR A 390 -11.82 -24.25 20.47
C THR A 390 -11.35 -25.26 21.52
N GLU A 391 -10.34 -24.94 22.32
CA GLU A 391 -9.87 -25.80 23.42
C GLU A 391 -10.55 -25.49 24.77
N SER A 392 -11.41 -24.46 24.83
CA SER A 392 -12.06 -24.04 26.07
C SER A 392 -13.38 -24.78 26.31
N GLU A 393 -13.49 -25.45 27.46
CA GLU A 393 -14.71 -26.16 27.88
C GLU A 393 -15.90 -25.19 28.02
N GLU A 394 -15.65 -23.96 28.45
CA GLU A 394 -16.70 -22.94 28.62
C GLU A 394 -17.27 -22.50 27.26
N TRP A 395 -16.39 -22.28 26.28
CA TRP A 395 -16.78 -21.83 24.93
C TRP A 395 -17.39 -22.93 24.07
N SER A 396 -17.24 -24.20 24.43
CA SER A 396 -17.87 -25.34 23.73
C SER A 396 -19.40 -25.26 23.68
N LEU A 397 -20.02 -24.42 24.51
CA LEU A 397 -21.46 -24.16 24.51
C LEU A 397 -21.91 -23.16 23.41
N VAL A 398 -20.98 -22.43 22.80
CA VAL A 398 -21.27 -21.47 21.73
C VAL A 398 -21.32 -22.22 20.39
N ASN A 399 -22.41 -22.05 19.64
CA ASN A 399 -22.64 -22.83 18.41
C ASN A 399 -21.53 -22.65 17.36
N ALA A 400 -20.98 -21.43 17.20
CA ALA A 400 -19.84 -21.20 16.31
C ALA A 400 -18.65 -22.09 16.66
N VAL A 401 -18.35 -22.24 17.96
CA VAL A 401 -17.22 -23.03 18.44
C VAL A 401 -17.47 -24.53 18.27
N ASP A 402 -18.68 -25.01 18.62
CA ASP A 402 -19.07 -26.42 18.42
C ASP A 402 -18.97 -26.85 16.94
N ARG A 403 -19.28 -25.94 16.01
CA ARG A 403 -19.18 -26.17 14.56
C ARG A 403 -17.79 -25.96 13.98
N GLY A 404 -16.84 -25.42 14.76
CA GLY A 404 -15.50 -25.07 14.29
C GLY A 404 -15.44 -23.79 13.45
N ASN A 405 -16.46 -22.93 13.53
CA ASN A 405 -16.55 -21.66 12.82
C ASN A 405 -15.82 -20.54 13.58
N VAL A 406 -14.54 -20.79 13.92
CA VAL A 406 -13.66 -19.82 14.58
C VAL A 406 -12.46 -19.60 13.67
N TYR A 407 -12.31 -18.38 13.16
CA TYR A 407 -11.32 -18.08 12.13
C TYR A 407 -10.45 -16.90 12.54
N GLN A 408 -9.15 -17.05 12.37
CA GLN A 408 -8.20 -15.96 12.53
C GLN A 408 -8.09 -15.17 11.25
N LEU A 409 -8.17 -13.83 11.34
CA LEU A 409 -7.97 -12.98 10.18
C LEU A 409 -6.56 -13.15 9.61
N PRO A 410 -6.38 -12.94 8.29
CA PRO A 410 -5.06 -12.92 7.71
C PRO A 410 -4.24 -11.69 8.13
N GLN A 411 -2.93 -11.85 8.04
CA GLN A 411 -1.96 -10.77 8.16
C GLN A 411 -0.81 -11.03 7.18
N PHE A 412 -0.56 -10.08 6.28
CA PHE A 412 0.67 -10.09 5.49
C PHE A 412 1.79 -9.37 6.23
N VAL A 413 1.76 -8.03 6.24
CA VAL A 413 2.62 -7.18 7.07
C VAL A 413 1.80 -6.62 8.24
N ALA A 414 0.77 -5.84 7.91
CA ALA A 414 -0.22 -5.36 8.86
C ALA A 414 -1.39 -6.35 8.97
N PRO A 415 -2.05 -6.43 10.14
CA PRO A 415 -3.32 -7.13 10.28
C PRO A 415 -4.41 -6.51 9.39
N TRP A 416 -5.14 -7.33 8.64
CA TRP A 416 -6.19 -6.86 7.72
C TRP A 416 -7.47 -6.36 8.43
N ASP A 417 -7.53 -6.41 9.77
CA ASP A 417 -8.63 -5.86 10.59
C ASP A 417 -8.39 -4.41 11.04
N THR A 418 -7.35 -3.76 10.51
CA THR A 418 -6.99 -2.38 10.85
C THR A 418 -7.43 -1.43 9.72
N PRO A 419 -7.65 -0.13 9.96
CA PRO A 419 -8.12 0.81 8.94
C PRO A 419 -7.00 1.22 7.96
N GLY A 420 -6.21 0.26 7.48
CA GLY A 420 -5.20 0.42 6.44
C GLY A 420 -5.71 0.01 5.05
N PRO A 421 -4.96 0.32 3.98
CA PRO A 421 -5.36 0.03 2.61
C PRO A 421 -5.73 -1.43 2.36
N ASP A 422 -5.01 -2.37 2.97
CA ASP A 422 -5.19 -3.82 2.80
C ASP A 422 -6.42 -4.39 3.53
N SER A 423 -7.15 -3.57 4.28
CA SER A 423 -8.39 -4.00 4.95
C SER A 423 -9.51 -4.43 4.01
N ILE A 424 -9.52 -3.96 2.76
CA ILE A 424 -10.44 -4.46 1.74
C ILE A 424 -10.26 -5.96 1.50
N LEU A 425 -9.02 -6.48 1.61
CA LEU A 425 -8.73 -7.91 1.55
C LEU A 425 -9.32 -8.65 2.77
N GLY A 426 -9.32 -8.01 3.93
CA GLY A 426 -10.01 -8.50 5.12
C GLY A 426 -11.52 -8.62 4.92
N ILE A 427 -12.14 -7.64 4.27
CA ILE A 427 -13.58 -7.66 3.93
C ILE A 427 -13.87 -8.79 2.92
N ILE A 428 -13.08 -8.91 1.85
CA ILE A 428 -13.20 -10.01 0.87
C ILE A 428 -13.08 -11.36 1.56
N TRP A 429 -12.07 -11.51 2.42
CA TRP A 429 -11.84 -12.76 3.16
C TRP A 429 -13.02 -13.09 4.09
N MET A 430 -13.53 -12.12 4.85
CA MET A 430 -14.71 -12.32 5.69
C MET A 430 -15.92 -12.73 4.85
N ALA A 431 -16.17 -12.05 3.72
CA ALA A 431 -17.27 -12.38 2.84
C ALA A 431 -17.16 -13.83 2.32
N GLY A 432 -15.94 -14.28 2.00
CA GLY A 432 -15.68 -15.65 1.54
C GLY A 432 -15.97 -16.70 2.61
N ILE A 433 -15.69 -16.40 3.88
CA ILE A 433 -16.05 -17.26 5.02
C ILE A 433 -17.56 -17.27 5.27
N LEU A 434 -18.22 -16.11 5.18
CA LEU A 434 -19.65 -15.97 5.43
C LEU A 434 -20.51 -16.58 4.30
N TYR A 435 -20.01 -16.54 3.06
CA TYR A 435 -20.74 -16.90 1.84
C TYR A 435 -19.93 -17.78 0.86
N PRO A 436 -19.38 -18.93 1.30
CA PRO A 436 -18.42 -19.72 0.51
C PRO A 436 -18.99 -20.31 -0.80
N ASP A 437 -20.31 -20.51 -0.88
CA ASP A 437 -20.97 -21.06 -2.08
C ASP A 437 -21.51 -19.96 -3.02
N GLN A 438 -21.46 -18.69 -2.61
CA GLN A 438 -22.08 -17.56 -3.34
C GLN A 438 -21.06 -16.55 -3.83
N LEU A 439 -19.98 -16.31 -3.08
CA LEU A 439 -19.00 -15.28 -3.40
C LEU A 439 -18.16 -15.67 -4.63
N GLY A 440 -18.19 -14.84 -5.67
CA GLY A 440 -17.40 -15.01 -6.89
C GLY A 440 -15.96 -14.47 -6.79
N LEU A 441 -15.62 -13.80 -5.69
CA LEU A 441 -14.30 -13.19 -5.45
C LEU A 441 -13.33 -14.17 -4.78
N SER A 442 -12.16 -14.35 -5.39
CA SER A 442 -11.04 -15.08 -4.80
C SER A 442 -10.17 -14.16 -3.97
N CYS A 443 -10.11 -14.38 -2.65
CA CYS A 443 -9.22 -13.62 -1.75
C CYS A 443 -7.75 -13.63 -2.23
N ALA A 444 -7.24 -14.77 -2.68
CA ALA A 444 -5.85 -14.90 -3.10
C ALA A 444 -5.56 -14.10 -4.38
N GLU A 445 -6.45 -14.15 -5.37
CA GLU A 445 -6.29 -13.38 -6.61
C GLU A 445 -6.38 -11.87 -6.34
N GLN A 446 -7.31 -11.47 -5.45
CA GLN A 446 -7.44 -10.08 -5.02
C GLN A 446 -6.22 -9.59 -4.24
N ALA A 447 -5.63 -10.43 -3.37
CA ALA A 447 -4.41 -10.08 -2.67
C ALA A 447 -3.22 -9.87 -3.63
N VAL A 448 -3.05 -10.76 -4.62
CA VAL A 448 -2.01 -10.60 -5.65
C VAL A 448 -2.20 -9.30 -6.42
N TYR A 449 -3.42 -9.02 -6.86
CA TYR A 449 -3.75 -7.76 -7.55
C TYR A 449 -3.45 -6.55 -6.67
N PHE A 450 -3.94 -6.56 -5.42
CA PHE A 450 -3.84 -5.45 -4.50
C PHE A 450 -2.38 -5.07 -4.20
N TYR A 451 -1.54 -6.05 -3.82
CA TYR A 451 -0.14 -5.76 -3.50
C TYR A 451 0.65 -5.36 -4.75
N GLY A 452 0.33 -5.93 -5.92
CA GLY A 452 0.95 -5.52 -7.17
C GLY A 452 0.61 -4.07 -7.56
N MET A 453 -0.67 -3.69 -7.43
CA MET A 453 -1.16 -2.37 -7.85
C MET A 453 -0.80 -1.25 -6.88
N PHE A 454 -0.97 -1.49 -5.57
CA PHE A 454 -0.86 -0.43 -4.57
C PHE A 454 0.46 -0.47 -3.80
N TYR A 455 1.10 -1.62 -3.65
CA TYR A 455 2.37 -1.73 -2.90
C TYR A 455 3.57 -1.96 -3.80
N ASP A 456 3.38 -1.95 -5.13
CA ASP A 456 4.45 -2.20 -6.10
C ASP A 456 5.18 -3.53 -5.85
N TYR A 457 4.45 -4.49 -5.26
CA TYR A 457 4.99 -5.74 -4.76
C TYR A 457 4.32 -6.94 -5.45
N SER A 458 5.12 -7.75 -6.13
CA SER A 458 4.66 -9.00 -6.74
C SER A 458 4.51 -10.08 -5.67
N LEU A 459 3.29 -10.20 -5.12
CA LEU A 459 2.95 -11.25 -4.17
C LEU A 459 2.84 -12.60 -4.90
N ASP A 460 3.55 -13.60 -4.39
CA ASP A 460 3.46 -14.96 -4.91
C ASP A 460 2.07 -15.58 -4.63
N MET A 461 1.49 -16.25 -5.63
CA MET A 461 0.15 -16.85 -5.54
C MET A 461 0.06 -17.94 -4.46
N GLU A 462 1.12 -18.72 -4.23
CA GLU A 462 1.16 -19.73 -3.16
C GLU A 462 1.08 -19.07 -1.79
N VAL A 463 1.81 -17.96 -1.61
CA VAL A 463 1.75 -17.16 -0.38
C VAL A 463 0.37 -16.53 -0.20
N ALA A 464 -0.23 -16.01 -1.27
CA ALA A 464 -1.59 -15.45 -1.23
C ALA A 464 -2.64 -16.50 -0.85
N GLN A 465 -2.52 -17.72 -1.37
CA GLN A 465 -3.38 -18.86 -1.00
C GLN A 465 -3.22 -19.23 0.47
N GLU A 466 -1.98 -19.33 0.97
CA GLU A 466 -1.72 -19.60 2.39
C GLU A 466 -2.31 -18.54 3.32
N LEU A 467 -2.23 -17.26 2.94
CA LEU A 467 -2.83 -16.16 3.71
C LEU A 467 -4.36 -16.27 3.77
N CYS A 468 -5.00 -16.59 2.65
CA CYS A 468 -6.45 -16.59 2.53
C CYS A 468 -7.14 -17.86 3.04
N GLY A 469 -6.40 -18.96 3.24
CA GLY A 469 -6.90 -20.22 3.80
C GLY A 469 -7.41 -21.20 2.75
#